data_AF-A0A3B9A7U5-F1
#
_entry.id   AF-A0A3B9A7U5-F1
#
_cell.length_a   1.000
_cell.length_b   1.000
_cell.length_c   1.000
_cell.angle_alpha   90.00
_cell.angle_beta   90.00
_cell.angle_gamma   90.00
#
_symmetry.space_group_name_H-M   'P 1'
#
loop_
_entity.id
_entity.type
_entity.pdbx_description
1 polymer ?
#
loop_
_entity_poly.entity_id
_entity_poly.type
_entity_poly.pdbx_seq_one_letter_code
_entity_poly.pdbx_strand_id
1 'polypeptide(L)'
;MNETSWASLYTLTTFRLFLVLVLVVMFFAADDPGLLGSKQPMMFAWISIAYTFTSIGFSLLRTHVTIPFKQQVYLQVYVDITAIVLLMHTSGGVGTGLEILLLLIVAVTGLLMEGQFVMSCALLSSALVLLEQTYTDFTGSGFSAYSQAGVLCAALFAVAIFTLFLSRHQRASEALAAQKSLALEKASELNRQIVQHMEQGIVLVDDEGTIQLFNQGLMQMMPTPGLVESAPLGNTFPELQSALERWKAHPDTSAQLVDIPDTALELRVRFTDLPALGTLLVIEDNAALSQQIQQLKLSSLGRLTASIAHQIRNPL
;
A
#
# COMPACT_ATOMS: atom_id res chain seq x y z
N MET A 1 -11.66 7.52 -14.56
CA MET A 1 -10.68 8.64 -14.59
C MET A 1 -10.32 8.89 -13.14
N ASN A 2 -9.10 8.52 -12.74
CA ASN A 2 -8.76 8.34 -11.33
C ASN A 2 -8.66 9.68 -10.59
N GLU A 3 -9.25 9.79 -9.40
CA GLU A 3 -9.10 10.96 -8.51
C GLU A 3 -7.62 11.30 -8.25
N THR A 4 -6.74 10.30 -8.31
CA THR A 4 -5.29 10.44 -8.14
C THR A 4 -4.63 11.33 -9.19
N SER A 5 -5.13 11.42 -10.43
CA SER A 5 -4.54 12.30 -11.45
C SER A 5 -4.82 13.78 -11.17
N TRP A 6 -5.99 14.10 -10.62
CA TRP A 6 -6.36 15.49 -10.30
C TRP A 6 -5.64 16.01 -9.05
N ALA A 7 -5.42 15.14 -8.06
CA ALA A 7 -4.59 15.46 -6.90
C ALA A 7 -3.15 15.81 -7.31
N SER A 8 -2.58 15.06 -8.25
CA SER A 8 -1.25 15.35 -8.82
C SER A 8 -1.16 16.73 -9.49
N LEU A 9 -2.20 17.16 -10.23
CA LEU A 9 -2.24 18.49 -10.83
C LEU A 9 -2.31 19.60 -9.77
N TYR A 10 -3.08 19.35 -8.71
CA TYR A 10 -3.23 20.28 -7.60
C TYR A 10 -1.87 20.52 -6.91
N THR A 11 -1.14 19.45 -6.62
CA THR A 11 0.20 19.53 -6.02
C THR A 11 1.16 20.33 -6.91
N LEU A 12 1.18 20.05 -8.23
CA LEU A 12 2.04 20.78 -9.17
C LEU A 12 1.68 22.27 -9.25
N THR A 13 0.39 22.60 -9.33
CA THR A 13 -0.08 23.99 -9.40
C THR A 13 0.22 24.75 -8.11
N THR A 14 0.03 24.11 -6.96
CA THR A 14 0.31 24.70 -5.65
C THR A 14 1.81 24.97 -5.48
N PHE A 15 2.64 23.99 -5.85
CA PHE A 15 4.09 24.12 -5.89
C PHE A 15 4.53 25.28 -6.80
N ARG A 16 3.95 25.39 -8.00
CA ARG A 16 4.24 26.45 -8.96
C ARG A 16 3.86 27.83 -8.42
N LEU A 17 2.69 27.98 -7.81
CA LEU A 17 2.26 29.24 -7.18
C LEU A 17 3.20 29.64 -6.04
N PHE A 18 3.64 28.68 -5.22
CA PHE A 18 4.63 28.92 -4.18
C PHE A 18 5.98 29.36 -4.77
N LEU A 19 6.49 28.68 -5.81
CA LEU A 19 7.74 29.04 -6.46
C LEU A 19 7.69 30.46 -7.04
N VAL A 20 6.61 30.81 -7.74
CA VAL A 20 6.42 32.16 -8.27
C VAL A 20 6.33 33.19 -7.15
N LEU A 21 5.58 32.90 -6.09
CA LEU A 21 5.49 33.80 -4.94
C LEU A 21 6.86 34.08 -4.34
N VAL A 22 7.68 33.04 -4.13
CA VAL A 22 9.04 33.18 -3.61
C VAL A 22 9.89 34.03 -4.55
N LEU A 23 9.88 33.77 -5.86
CA LEU A 23 10.65 34.55 -6.83
C LEU A 23 10.25 36.04 -6.84
N VAL A 24 8.94 36.33 -6.83
CA VAL A 24 8.41 37.69 -6.82
C VAL A 24 8.78 38.40 -5.52
N VAL A 25 8.58 37.74 -4.37
CA VAL A 25 8.93 38.33 -3.06
C VAL A 25 10.42 38.57 -2.97
N MET A 26 11.26 37.60 -3.34
CA MET A 26 12.73 37.77 -3.28
C MET A 26 13.22 38.91 -4.18
N PHE A 27 12.61 39.13 -5.34
CA PHE A 27 13.02 40.20 -6.24
C PHE A 27 12.52 41.58 -5.81
N PHE A 28 11.25 41.71 -5.39
CA PHE A 28 10.67 43.02 -5.04
C PHE A 28 10.90 43.44 -3.58
N ALA A 29 11.19 42.51 -2.67
CA ALA A 29 11.44 42.81 -1.26
C ALA A 29 12.94 42.95 -0.91
N ALA A 30 13.85 42.61 -1.83
CA ALA A 30 15.29 42.78 -1.61
C ALA A 30 15.71 44.21 -1.96
N ASP A 31 16.38 44.89 -1.02
CA ASP A 31 16.94 46.25 -1.21
C ASP A 31 18.07 46.28 -2.26
N ASP A 32 18.78 45.15 -2.45
CA ASP A 32 19.69 44.90 -3.56
C ASP A 32 19.32 43.55 -4.21
N PRO A 33 18.83 43.53 -5.46
CA PRO A 33 18.47 42.30 -6.14
C PRO A 33 19.64 41.32 -6.30
N GLY A 34 20.90 41.78 -6.18
CA GLY A 34 22.13 41.00 -6.06
C GLY A 34 22.32 39.86 -7.08
N LEU A 35 21.62 38.75 -6.84
CA LEU A 35 21.62 37.53 -7.65
C LEU A 35 20.49 37.46 -8.69
N LEU A 36 19.34 38.10 -8.46
CA LEU A 36 18.15 38.03 -9.32
C LEU A 36 18.05 39.25 -10.21
N GLY A 37 18.02 39.05 -11.53
CA GLY A 37 17.91 40.15 -12.49
C GLY A 37 19.12 41.08 -12.54
N SER A 38 20.29 40.65 -12.05
CA SER A 38 21.51 41.46 -11.93
C SER A 38 21.98 42.11 -13.24
N LYS A 39 21.73 41.47 -14.39
CA LYS A 39 22.07 42.00 -15.72
C LYS A 39 20.96 42.88 -16.30
N GLN A 40 19.70 42.45 -16.17
CA GLN A 40 18.55 43.11 -16.79
C GLN A 40 17.32 43.09 -15.86
N PRO A 41 17.28 43.96 -14.83
CA PRO A 41 16.24 43.93 -13.80
C PRO A 41 14.82 44.16 -14.36
N MET A 42 14.70 45.03 -15.36
CA MET A 42 13.41 45.33 -15.99
C MET A 42 12.84 44.13 -16.76
N MET A 43 13.71 43.39 -17.46
CA MET A 43 13.29 42.19 -18.19
C MET A 43 12.94 41.06 -17.22
N PHE A 44 13.71 40.90 -16.13
CA PHE A 44 13.38 39.97 -15.05
C PHE A 44 11.98 40.24 -14.50
N ALA A 45 11.66 41.51 -14.18
CA ALA A 45 10.34 41.89 -13.67
C ALA A 45 9.20 41.52 -14.63
N TRP A 46 9.35 41.82 -15.93
CA TRP A 46 8.33 41.47 -16.93
C TRP A 46 8.13 39.96 -17.06
N ILE A 47 9.22 39.17 -17.05
CA ILE A 47 9.16 37.71 -17.11
C ILE A 47 8.49 37.16 -15.84
N SER A 48 8.84 37.66 -14.65
CA SER A 48 8.21 37.24 -13.39
C SER A 48 6.72 37.55 -13.35
N ILE A 49 6.31 38.73 -13.85
CA ILE A 49 4.89 39.10 -13.96
C ILE A 49 4.17 38.17 -14.94
N ALA A 50 4.72 37.97 -16.15
CA ALA A 50 4.14 37.04 -17.13
C ALA A 50 4.05 35.61 -16.59
N TYR A 51 5.08 35.16 -15.87
CA TYR A 51 5.10 33.84 -15.24
C TYR A 51 4.04 33.72 -14.14
N THR A 52 3.79 34.79 -13.39
CA THR A 52 2.70 34.85 -12.40
C THR A 52 1.33 34.76 -13.05
N PHE A 53 1.07 35.53 -14.11
CA PHE A 53 -0.20 35.48 -14.83
C PHE A 53 -0.45 34.12 -15.47
N THR A 54 0.59 33.49 -16.03
CA THR A 54 0.45 32.13 -16.57
C THR A 54 0.18 31.11 -15.46
N SER A 55 0.82 31.20 -14.29
CA SER A 55 0.51 30.35 -13.13
C SER A 55 -0.95 30.48 -12.69
N ILE A 56 -1.45 31.71 -12.55
CA ILE A 56 -2.84 31.96 -12.16
C ILE A 56 -3.79 31.46 -13.25
N GLY A 57 -3.49 31.77 -14.52
CA GLY A 57 -4.27 31.32 -15.67
C GLY A 57 -4.41 29.80 -15.74
N PHE A 58 -3.33 29.06 -15.50
CA PHE A 58 -3.37 27.59 -15.44
C PHE A 58 -4.14 27.04 -14.24
N SER A 59 -4.08 27.72 -13.10
CA SER A 59 -4.88 27.37 -11.92
C SER A 59 -6.38 27.55 -12.18
N LEU A 60 -6.77 28.61 -12.90
CA LEU A 60 -8.16 28.88 -13.30
C LEU A 60 -8.63 27.97 -14.46
N LEU A 61 -7.76 27.63 -15.41
CA LEU A 61 -8.07 26.71 -16.50
C LEU A 61 -8.51 25.34 -15.97
N ARG A 62 -7.94 24.91 -14.83
CA ARG A 62 -8.31 23.68 -14.13
C ARG A 62 -9.81 23.61 -13.80
N THR A 63 -10.41 24.74 -13.42
CA THR A 63 -11.81 24.77 -12.97
C THR A 63 -12.80 24.99 -14.11
N HIS A 64 -12.37 25.52 -15.25
CA HIS A 64 -13.29 26.01 -16.29
C HIS A 64 -13.16 25.34 -17.67
N VAL A 65 -12.11 24.56 -17.96
CA VAL A 65 -11.86 24.07 -19.32
C VAL A 65 -11.63 22.56 -19.38
N THR A 66 -12.25 21.89 -20.36
CA THR A 66 -12.13 20.46 -20.64
C THR A 66 -10.87 20.10 -21.45
N ILE A 67 -9.71 20.66 -21.08
CA ILE A 67 -8.43 20.26 -21.70
C ILE A 67 -7.99 18.90 -21.12
N PRO A 68 -7.46 17.96 -21.94
CA PRO A 68 -6.93 16.71 -21.43
C PRO A 68 -5.79 16.92 -20.42
N PHE A 69 -5.86 16.25 -19.27
CA PHE A 69 -4.90 16.33 -18.16
C PHE A 69 -3.42 16.28 -18.61
N LYS A 70 -3.05 15.32 -19.47
CA LYS A 70 -1.66 15.16 -19.95
C LYS A 70 -1.18 16.41 -20.71
N GLN A 71 -2.03 16.99 -21.56
CA GLN A 71 -1.67 18.17 -22.35
C GLN A 71 -1.50 19.41 -21.46
N GLN A 72 -2.35 19.57 -20.45
CA GLN A 72 -2.25 20.69 -19.50
C GLN A 72 -0.93 20.63 -18.72
N VAL A 73 -0.54 19.45 -18.22
CA VAL A 73 0.74 19.32 -17.50
C VAL A 73 1.94 19.51 -18.43
N TYR A 74 1.88 19.01 -19.67
CA TYR A 74 2.95 19.21 -20.65
C TYR A 74 3.19 20.70 -20.91
N LEU A 75 2.09 21.43 -21.17
CA LEU A 75 2.16 22.86 -21.42
C LEU A 75 2.67 23.62 -20.19
N GLN A 76 2.20 23.27 -18.99
CA GLN A 76 2.64 23.92 -17.74
C GLN A 76 4.14 23.76 -17.52
N VAL A 77 4.65 22.53 -17.57
CA VAL A 77 6.08 22.25 -17.30
C VAL A 77 6.99 22.87 -18.36
N TYR A 78 6.58 22.86 -19.64
CA TYR A 78 7.36 23.53 -20.68
C TYR A 78 7.40 25.06 -20.48
N VAL A 79 6.28 25.68 -20.10
CA VAL A 79 6.25 27.10 -19.73
C VAL A 79 7.18 27.37 -18.54
N ASP A 80 7.18 26.49 -17.53
CA ASP A 80 8.03 26.67 -16.35
C ASP A 80 9.52 26.59 -16.71
N ILE A 81 9.92 25.59 -17.50
CA ILE A 81 11.31 25.43 -17.97
C ILE A 81 11.74 26.67 -18.77
N THR A 82 10.92 27.12 -19.73
CA THR A 82 11.24 28.30 -20.53
C THR A 82 11.32 29.57 -19.67
N ALA A 83 10.37 29.77 -18.75
CA ALA A 83 10.38 30.93 -17.87
C ALA A 83 11.62 30.97 -16.98
N ILE A 84 12.03 29.84 -16.39
CA ILE A 84 13.21 29.77 -15.52
C ILE A 84 14.49 30.03 -16.32
N VAL A 85 14.63 29.47 -17.52
CA VAL A 85 15.80 29.75 -18.36
C VAL A 85 15.87 31.23 -18.74
N LEU A 86 14.74 31.88 -19.05
CA LEU A 86 14.70 33.31 -19.32
C LEU A 86 15.07 34.15 -18.08
N LEU A 87 14.57 33.78 -16.89
CA LEU A 87 14.95 34.43 -15.64
C LEU A 87 16.44 34.26 -15.34
N MET A 88 16.99 33.06 -15.58
CA MET A 88 18.41 32.76 -15.45
C MET A 88 19.24 33.66 -16.38
N HIS A 89 18.84 33.80 -17.65
CA HIS A 89 19.50 34.70 -18.60
C HIS A 89 19.55 36.15 -18.10
N THR A 90 18.42 36.68 -17.63
CA THR A 90 18.38 38.07 -17.08
C THR A 90 19.19 38.25 -15.79
N SER A 91 19.56 37.16 -15.12
CA SER A 91 20.31 37.15 -13.86
C SER A 91 21.82 36.94 -14.05
N GLY A 92 22.29 36.71 -15.28
CA GLY A 92 23.71 36.49 -15.58
C GLY A 92 24.07 35.09 -16.06
N GLY A 93 23.07 34.24 -16.32
CA GLY A 93 23.26 32.90 -16.88
C GLY A 93 23.43 31.81 -15.82
N VAL A 94 24.12 30.73 -16.21
CA VAL A 94 24.42 29.59 -15.33
C VAL A 94 25.36 29.99 -14.19
N GLY A 95 25.11 29.50 -12.98
CA GLY A 95 25.89 29.84 -11.78
C GLY A 95 25.21 30.88 -10.87
N THR A 96 23.99 31.31 -11.22
CA THR A 96 23.16 32.23 -10.43
C THR A 96 22.37 31.52 -9.33
N GLY A 97 22.33 30.18 -9.36
CA GLY A 97 21.56 29.33 -8.44
C GLY A 97 20.11 29.09 -8.90
N LEU A 98 19.62 29.85 -9.89
CA LEU A 98 18.30 29.64 -10.49
C LEU A 98 18.20 28.30 -11.23
N GLU A 99 19.32 27.75 -11.68
CA GLU A 99 19.41 26.43 -12.29
C GLU A 99 18.93 25.29 -11.37
N ILE A 100 18.99 25.45 -10.04
CA ILE A 100 18.47 24.47 -9.08
C ILE A 100 16.95 24.32 -9.23
N LEU A 101 16.25 25.39 -9.63
CA LEU A 101 14.81 25.33 -9.88
C LEU A 101 14.48 24.42 -11.08
N LEU A 102 15.33 24.36 -12.10
CA LEU A 102 15.17 23.41 -13.21
C LEU A 102 15.29 21.97 -12.73
N LEU A 103 16.28 21.66 -11.89
CA LEU A 103 16.43 20.34 -11.28
C LEU A 103 15.18 19.96 -10.47
N LEU A 104 14.67 20.90 -9.69
CA LEU A 104 13.48 20.70 -8.87
C LEU A 104 12.23 20.44 -9.73
N ILE A 105 12.02 21.19 -10.81
CA ILE A 105 10.88 20.98 -11.72
C ILE A 105 10.98 19.64 -12.44
N VAL A 106 12.16 19.28 -12.93
CA VAL A 106 12.36 17.97 -13.56
C VAL A 106 12.14 16.84 -12.54
N ALA A 107 12.59 17.01 -11.30
CA ALA A 107 12.37 16.03 -10.24
C ALA A 107 10.88 15.85 -9.90
N VAL A 108 10.16 16.95 -9.66
CA VAL A 108 8.72 16.94 -9.35
C VAL A 108 7.95 16.31 -10.51
N THR A 109 8.27 16.70 -11.75
CA THR A 109 7.67 16.11 -12.95
C THR A 109 7.97 14.61 -13.03
N GLY A 110 9.19 14.20 -12.68
CA GLY A 110 9.66 12.81 -12.60
C GLY A 110 8.83 11.90 -11.70
N LEU A 111 8.40 12.42 -10.55
CA LEU A 111 7.57 11.70 -9.60
C LEU A 111 6.12 11.56 -10.09
N LEU A 112 5.61 12.59 -10.77
CA LEU A 112 4.21 12.69 -11.17
C LEU A 112 3.91 12.00 -12.51
N MET A 113 4.86 11.99 -13.45
CA MET A 113 4.62 11.63 -14.86
C MET A 113 5.37 10.38 -15.36
N GLU A 114 5.02 9.97 -16.57
CA GLU A 114 5.60 8.81 -17.25
C GLU A 114 7.00 9.10 -17.84
N GLY A 115 7.79 8.02 -17.98
CA GLY A 115 9.18 7.99 -18.48
C GLY A 115 9.54 8.98 -19.59
N GLN A 116 8.79 8.92 -20.68
CA GLN A 116 9.13 9.65 -21.91
C GLN A 116 9.04 11.17 -21.73
N PHE A 117 8.08 11.64 -20.94
CA PHE A 117 7.87 13.07 -20.73
C PHE A 117 8.94 13.70 -19.83
N VAL A 118 9.40 12.97 -18.81
CA VAL A 118 10.45 13.45 -17.91
C VAL A 118 11.77 13.59 -18.67
N MET A 119 12.06 12.65 -19.56
CA MET A 119 13.23 12.72 -20.44
C MET A 119 13.14 13.87 -21.45
N SER A 120 11.96 14.15 -22.00
CA SER A 120 11.79 15.31 -22.90
C SER A 120 11.98 16.64 -22.16
N CYS A 121 11.57 16.73 -20.89
CA CYS A 121 11.83 17.89 -20.04
C CYS A 121 13.32 18.10 -19.77
N ALA A 122 14.06 17.03 -19.45
CA ALA A 122 15.52 17.09 -19.28
C ALA A 122 16.24 17.51 -20.57
N LEU A 123 15.79 16.97 -21.72
CA LEU A 123 16.31 17.33 -23.03
C LEU A 123 16.06 18.81 -23.36
N LEU A 124 14.81 19.28 -23.20
CA LEU A 124 14.46 20.68 -23.46
C LEU A 124 15.23 21.64 -22.54
N SER A 125 15.30 21.32 -21.25
CA SER A 125 16.04 22.12 -20.27
C SER A 125 17.52 22.21 -20.64
N SER A 126 18.15 21.07 -20.97
CA SER A 126 19.55 21.04 -21.38
C SER A 126 19.78 21.82 -22.68
N ALA A 127 18.89 21.66 -23.67
CA ALA A 127 18.99 22.39 -24.94
C ALA A 127 18.89 23.91 -24.73
N LEU A 128 17.94 24.35 -23.89
CA LEU A 128 17.76 25.77 -23.58
C LEU A 128 18.91 26.36 -22.76
N VAL A 129 19.45 25.60 -21.80
CA VAL A 129 20.65 25.99 -21.02
C VAL A 129 21.87 26.12 -21.94
N LEU A 130 22.10 25.16 -22.84
CA LEU A 130 23.22 25.24 -23.78
C LEU A 130 23.04 26.38 -24.77
N LEU A 131 21.82 26.61 -25.25
CA LEU A 131 21.51 27.74 -26.13
C LEU A 131 21.77 29.09 -25.43
N GLU A 132 21.34 29.22 -24.18
CA GLU A 132 21.61 30.40 -23.35
C GLU A 132 23.12 30.61 -23.19
N GLN A 133 23.87 29.56 -22.85
CA GLN A 133 25.32 29.64 -22.70
C GLN A 133 26.03 30.03 -24.01
N THR A 134 25.59 29.49 -25.14
CA THR A 134 26.11 29.86 -26.46
C THR A 134 25.80 31.32 -26.80
N TYR A 135 24.57 31.77 -26.55
CA TYR A 135 24.18 33.17 -26.79
C TYR A 135 25.03 34.14 -25.96
N THR A 136 25.19 33.83 -24.66
CA THR A 136 25.95 34.64 -23.71
C THR A 136 27.44 34.73 -24.10
N ASP A 137 28.05 33.64 -24.61
CA ASP A 137 29.41 33.62 -25.15
C ASP A 137 29.57 34.52 -26.39
N PHE A 138 28.62 34.48 -27.32
CA PHE A 138 28.59 35.39 -28.49
C PHE A 138 28.51 36.87 -28.08
N THR A 139 27.86 37.18 -26.96
CA THR A 139 27.70 38.57 -26.47
C THR A 139 28.84 39.08 -25.57
N GLY A 140 29.89 38.28 -25.34
CA GLY A 140 31.17 38.78 -24.80
C GLY A 140 31.49 38.44 -23.34
N SER A 141 30.76 37.53 -22.70
CA SER A 141 31.18 36.95 -21.40
C SER A 141 31.80 35.57 -21.64
N GLY A 142 33.13 35.51 -21.58
CA GLY A 142 33.94 34.42 -22.14
C GLY A 142 33.67 32.99 -21.67
N PHE A 143 34.33 32.07 -22.38
CA PHE A 143 34.37 30.59 -22.33
C PHE A 143 34.25 29.83 -20.98
N SER A 144 34.23 30.49 -19.82
CA SER A 144 34.39 29.88 -18.50
C SER A 144 33.17 29.13 -17.94
N ALA A 145 31.98 29.24 -18.55
CA ALA A 145 30.74 28.67 -17.98
C ALA A 145 30.20 27.41 -18.69
N TYR A 146 30.81 26.97 -19.81
CA TYR A 146 30.41 25.72 -20.48
C TYR A 146 30.57 24.47 -19.61
N SER A 147 31.60 24.43 -18.75
CA SER A 147 31.77 23.32 -17.81
C SER A 147 30.63 23.25 -16.80
N GLN A 148 30.18 24.40 -16.29
CA GLN A 148 29.05 24.47 -15.35
C GLN A 148 27.73 24.08 -16.04
N ALA A 149 27.49 24.60 -17.25
CA ALA A 149 26.33 24.22 -18.06
C ALA A 149 26.32 22.70 -18.36
N GLY A 150 27.48 22.11 -18.68
CA GLY A 150 27.62 20.68 -18.90
C GLY A 150 27.31 19.84 -17.66
N VAL A 151 27.81 20.25 -16.49
CA VAL A 151 27.49 19.61 -15.20
C VAL A 151 26.00 19.71 -14.88
N LEU A 152 25.39 20.87 -15.13
CA LEU A 152 23.95 21.06 -14.95
C LEU A 152 23.13 20.16 -15.88
N CYS A 153 23.49 20.05 -17.15
CA CYS A 153 22.84 19.14 -18.10
C CYS A 153 22.95 17.69 -17.61
N ALA A 154 24.14 17.25 -17.19
CA ALA A 154 24.34 15.92 -16.63
C ALA A 154 23.48 15.70 -15.37
N ALA A 155 23.37 16.71 -14.50
CA ALA A 155 22.52 16.66 -13.32
C ALA A 155 21.02 16.58 -13.67
N LEU A 156 20.54 17.33 -14.67
CA LEU A 156 19.15 17.27 -15.14
C LEU A 156 18.78 15.85 -15.62
N PHE A 157 19.66 15.22 -16.41
CA PHE A 157 19.46 13.83 -16.84
C PHE A 157 19.56 12.84 -15.69
N ALA A 158 20.52 13.02 -14.77
CA ALA A 158 20.65 12.16 -13.59
C ALA A 158 19.38 12.21 -12.72
N VAL A 159 18.86 13.41 -12.46
CA VAL A 159 17.61 13.63 -11.73
C VAL A 159 16.42 13.00 -12.46
N ALA A 160 16.32 13.19 -13.78
CA ALA A 160 15.28 12.55 -14.58
C ALA A 160 15.33 11.02 -14.46
N ILE A 161 16.51 10.41 -14.64
CA ILE A 161 16.67 8.95 -14.54
C ILE A 161 16.35 8.45 -13.12
N PHE A 162 16.85 9.13 -12.10
CA PHE A 162 16.65 8.73 -10.71
C PHE A 162 15.19 8.80 -10.28
N THR A 163 14.49 9.89 -10.64
CA THR A 163 13.06 10.03 -10.34
C THR A 163 12.21 9.02 -11.11
N LEU A 164 12.59 8.69 -12.35
CA LEU A 164 11.93 7.61 -13.09
C LEU A 164 12.14 6.23 -12.45
N PHE A 165 13.35 5.94 -11.96
CA PHE A 165 13.62 4.72 -11.22
C PHE A 165 12.79 4.65 -9.93
N LEU A 166 12.77 5.75 -9.16
CA LEU A 166 12.03 5.83 -7.90
C LEU A 166 10.52 5.69 -8.11
N SER A 167 9.97 6.39 -9.11
CA SER A 167 8.54 6.33 -9.46
C SER A 167 8.13 4.92 -9.88
N ARG A 168 8.97 4.23 -10.67
CA ARG A 168 8.73 2.81 -11.04
C ARG A 168 8.77 1.90 -9.82
N HIS A 169 9.75 2.09 -8.93
CA HIS A 169 9.89 1.28 -7.73
C HIS A 169 8.69 1.48 -6.77
N GLN A 170 8.24 2.72 -6.57
CA GLN A 170 7.06 3.04 -5.75
C GLN A 170 5.81 2.36 -6.29
N ARG A 171 5.50 2.52 -7.59
CA ARG A 171 4.33 1.88 -8.21
C ARG A 171 4.39 0.36 -8.14
N ALA A 172 5.57 -0.24 -8.30
CA ALA A 172 5.74 -1.69 -8.18
C ALA A 172 5.52 -2.16 -6.72
N SER A 173 6.00 -1.40 -5.75
CA SER A 173 5.79 -1.67 -4.32
C SER A 173 4.31 -1.55 -3.94
N GLU A 174 3.62 -0.50 -4.39
CA GLU A 174 2.17 -0.32 -4.18
C GLU A 174 1.36 -1.46 -4.81
N ALA A 175 1.69 -1.86 -6.05
CA ALA A 175 1.03 -2.98 -6.72
C ALA A 175 1.23 -4.30 -5.97
N LEU A 176 2.44 -4.55 -5.46
CA LEU A 176 2.73 -5.75 -4.67
C LEU A 176 2.01 -5.73 -3.32
N ALA A 177 1.96 -4.58 -2.64
CA ALA A 177 1.24 -4.41 -1.39
C ALA A 177 -0.27 -4.63 -1.57
N ALA A 178 -0.85 -4.10 -2.64
CA ALA A 178 -2.25 -4.32 -2.99
C ALA A 178 -2.56 -5.80 -3.26
N GLN A 179 -1.68 -6.50 -3.99
CA GLN A 179 -1.82 -7.95 -4.21
C GLN A 179 -1.74 -8.74 -2.91
N LYS A 180 -0.80 -8.40 -2.02
CA LYS A 180 -0.68 -9.05 -0.70
C LYS A 180 -1.90 -8.80 0.17
N SER A 181 -2.44 -7.58 0.17
CA SER A 181 -3.67 -7.25 0.91
C SER A 181 -4.84 -8.12 0.45
N LEU A 182 -5.04 -8.24 -0.86
CA LEU A 182 -6.10 -9.06 -1.44
C LEU A 182 -5.88 -10.57 -1.19
N ALA A 183 -4.63 -11.03 -1.19
CA ALA A 183 -4.31 -12.41 -0.85
C ALA A 183 -4.60 -12.73 0.63
N LEU A 184 -4.29 -11.81 1.55
CA LEU A 184 -4.59 -11.93 2.98
C LEU A 184 -6.09 -11.94 3.23
N GLU A 185 -6.85 -11.05 2.58
CA GLU A 185 -8.31 -11.02 2.68
C GLU A 185 -8.92 -12.35 2.22
N LYS A 186 -8.50 -12.86 1.05
CA LYS A 186 -8.97 -14.16 0.55
C LYS A 186 -8.58 -15.31 1.47
N ALA A 187 -7.35 -15.34 1.98
CA ALA A 187 -6.90 -16.37 2.90
C ALA A 187 -7.69 -16.34 4.22
N SER A 188 -7.98 -15.15 4.73
CA SER A 188 -8.78 -14.95 5.95
C SER A 188 -10.22 -15.42 5.74
N GLU A 189 -10.87 -15.04 4.64
CA GLU A 189 -12.23 -15.46 4.33
C GLU A 189 -12.33 -16.97 4.10
N LEU A 190 -11.38 -17.56 3.35
CA LEU A 190 -11.33 -19.02 3.19
C LEU A 190 -11.14 -19.73 4.53
N ASN A 191 -10.23 -19.26 5.39
CA ASN A 191 -10.03 -19.85 6.71
C ASN A 191 -11.30 -19.75 7.57
N ARG A 192 -11.99 -18.59 7.54
CA ARG A 192 -13.26 -18.40 8.24
C ARG A 192 -14.33 -19.38 7.74
N GLN A 193 -14.46 -19.56 6.43
CA GLN A 193 -15.40 -20.52 5.86
C GLN A 193 -15.05 -21.96 6.22
N ILE A 194 -13.77 -22.33 6.18
CA ILE A 194 -13.32 -23.66 6.63
C ILE A 194 -13.74 -23.87 8.07
N VAL A 195 -13.38 -22.98 8.99
CA VAL A 195 -13.71 -23.10 10.42
C VAL A 195 -15.23 -23.17 10.64
N GLN A 196 -16.02 -22.35 9.93
CA GLN A 196 -17.49 -22.35 10.05
C GLN A 196 -18.12 -23.66 9.59
N HIS A 197 -17.54 -24.39 8.63
CA HIS A 197 -18.07 -25.64 8.08
C HIS A 197 -17.39 -26.92 8.61
N MET A 198 -16.48 -26.81 9.58
CA MET A 198 -15.92 -28.00 10.23
C MET A 198 -17.00 -28.73 11.04
N GLU A 199 -17.01 -30.07 10.95
CA GLU A 199 -17.92 -30.92 11.72
C GLU A 199 -17.66 -30.84 13.23
N GLN A 200 -16.40 -30.58 13.61
CA GLN A 200 -16.01 -30.38 15.00
C GLN A 200 -16.56 -29.05 15.52
N GLY A 201 -17.05 -29.03 16.76
CA GLY A 201 -17.40 -27.81 17.45
C GLY A 201 -16.14 -27.04 17.85
N ILE A 202 -16.08 -25.76 17.51
CA ILE A 202 -14.97 -24.88 17.89
C ILE A 202 -15.54 -23.73 18.71
N VAL A 203 -14.95 -23.47 19.86
CA VAL A 203 -15.24 -22.31 20.72
C VAL A 203 -13.93 -21.68 21.15
N LEU A 204 -13.80 -20.36 20.99
CA LEU A 204 -12.73 -19.58 21.59
C LEU A 204 -13.31 -18.81 22.78
N VAL A 205 -12.70 -18.96 23.95
CA VAL A 205 -13.03 -18.18 25.15
C VAL A 205 -11.86 -17.32 25.59
N ASP A 206 -12.15 -16.15 26.14
CA ASP A 206 -11.14 -15.31 26.77
C ASP A 206 -10.74 -15.79 28.17
N ASP A 207 -9.85 -15.04 28.81
CA ASP A 207 -9.36 -15.35 30.16
C ASP A 207 -10.48 -15.32 31.22
N GLU A 208 -11.53 -14.53 30.99
CA GLU A 208 -12.72 -14.37 31.83
C GLU A 208 -13.78 -15.45 31.60
N GLY A 209 -13.61 -16.31 30.57
CA GLY A 209 -14.55 -17.37 30.22
C GLY A 209 -15.70 -16.88 29.33
N THR A 210 -15.54 -15.75 28.66
CA THR A 210 -16.51 -15.21 27.71
C THR A 210 -16.26 -15.76 26.31
N ILE A 211 -17.32 -16.17 25.62
CA ILE A 211 -17.25 -16.71 24.26
C ILE A 211 -16.89 -15.58 23.29
N GLN A 212 -15.73 -15.66 22.65
CA GLN A 212 -15.32 -14.72 21.60
C GLN A 212 -15.75 -15.18 20.21
N LEU A 213 -15.64 -16.47 19.92
CA LEU A 213 -15.96 -17.05 18.62
C LEU A 213 -16.51 -18.46 18.79
N PHE A 214 -17.40 -18.84 17.88
CA PHE A 214 -17.85 -20.21 17.73
C PHE A 214 -18.17 -20.53 16.27
N ASN A 215 -18.14 -21.81 15.90
CA ASN A 215 -18.48 -22.27 14.55
C ASN A 215 -19.85 -22.94 14.47
N GLN A 216 -20.31 -23.27 13.25
CA GLN A 216 -21.58 -24.01 13.09
C GLN A 216 -21.50 -25.44 13.62
N GLY A 217 -20.32 -26.08 13.62
CA GLY A 217 -20.15 -27.42 14.19
C GLY A 217 -20.62 -27.49 15.65
N LEU A 218 -20.30 -26.46 16.46
CA LEU A 218 -20.79 -26.36 17.84
C LEU A 218 -22.32 -26.27 17.86
N MET A 219 -22.90 -25.40 17.03
CA MET A 219 -24.34 -25.19 16.96
C MET A 219 -25.11 -26.42 16.49
N GLN A 220 -24.49 -27.28 15.69
CA GLN A 220 -25.06 -28.56 15.25
C GLN A 220 -25.00 -29.60 16.38
N MET A 221 -23.89 -29.67 17.13
CA MET A 221 -23.73 -30.59 18.26
C MET A 221 -24.54 -30.18 19.49
N MET A 222 -24.63 -28.88 19.76
CA MET A 222 -25.29 -28.28 20.92
C MET A 222 -26.19 -27.11 20.49
N PRO A 223 -27.39 -27.39 19.95
CA PRO A 223 -28.30 -26.35 19.46
C PRO A 223 -28.73 -25.40 20.59
N THR A 224 -28.24 -24.17 20.56
CA THR A 224 -28.52 -23.14 21.57
C THR A 224 -29.09 -21.88 20.89
N PRO A 225 -30.43 -21.77 20.78
CA PRO A 225 -31.05 -20.64 20.10
C PRO A 225 -30.68 -19.31 20.76
N GLY A 226 -30.12 -18.37 19.99
CA GLY A 226 -29.75 -17.05 20.49
C GLY A 226 -28.38 -16.97 21.17
N LEU A 227 -27.49 -17.96 20.98
CA LEU A 227 -26.09 -17.83 21.36
C LEU A 227 -25.45 -16.65 20.61
N VAL A 228 -24.83 -15.74 21.36
CA VAL A 228 -24.14 -14.55 20.82
C VAL A 228 -22.69 -14.56 21.30
N GLU A 229 -21.80 -14.03 20.47
CA GLU A 229 -20.46 -13.65 20.91
C GLU A 229 -20.57 -12.65 22.08
N SER A 230 -19.67 -12.71 23.05
CA SER A 230 -19.72 -12.01 24.35
C SER A 230 -20.63 -12.65 25.42
N ALA A 231 -21.25 -13.81 25.16
CA ALA A 231 -21.95 -14.54 26.21
C ALA A 231 -20.95 -15.30 27.11
N PRO A 232 -21.14 -15.30 28.45
CA PRO A 232 -20.31 -16.09 29.35
C PRO A 232 -20.55 -17.60 29.14
N LEU A 233 -19.47 -18.36 28.96
CA LEU A 233 -19.51 -19.80 28.69
C LEU A 233 -20.29 -20.55 29.77
N GLY A 234 -20.09 -20.20 31.04
CA GLY A 234 -20.76 -20.84 32.17
C GLY A 234 -22.29 -20.71 32.20
N ASN A 235 -22.87 -19.66 31.59
CA ASN A 235 -24.32 -19.51 31.54
C ASN A 235 -24.94 -20.33 30.42
N THR A 236 -24.22 -20.51 29.31
CA THR A 236 -24.75 -21.22 28.13
C THR A 236 -24.40 -22.70 28.15
N PHE A 237 -23.20 -23.04 28.62
CA PHE A 237 -22.64 -24.39 28.66
C PHE A 237 -21.88 -24.63 29.98
N PRO A 238 -22.59 -24.81 31.10
CA PRO A 238 -21.99 -24.99 32.42
C PRO A 238 -21.05 -26.21 32.50
N GLU A 239 -21.30 -27.25 31.70
CA GLU A 239 -20.47 -28.45 31.62
C GLU A 239 -19.10 -28.15 30.98
N LEU A 240 -19.09 -27.32 29.93
CA LEU A 240 -17.85 -26.88 29.26
C LEU A 240 -17.04 -25.95 30.14
N GLN A 241 -17.69 -25.06 30.89
CA GLN A 241 -17.02 -24.20 31.89
C GLN A 241 -16.34 -25.04 32.99
N SER A 242 -17.04 -26.06 33.51
CA SER A 242 -16.50 -26.95 34.52
C SER A 242 -15.31 -27.80 34.00
N ALA A 243 -15.33 -28.16 32.71
CA ALA A 243 -14.21 -28.83 32.05
C ALA A 243 -13.02 -27.88 31.84
N LEU A 244 -13.28 -26.63 31.44
CA LEU A 244 -12.26 -25.59 31.29
C LEU A 244 -11.53 -25.30 32.61
N GLU A 245 -12.26 -25.15 33.72
CA GLU A 245 -11.67 -24.91 35.04
C GLU A 245 -10.79 -26.08 35.50
N ARG A 246 -11.25 -27.33 35.28
CA ARG A 246 -10.44 -28.53 35.57
C ARG A 246 -9.17 -28.56 34.75
N TRP A 247 -9.24 -28.19 33.47
CA TRP A 247 -8.07 -28.13 32.59
C TRP A 247 -7.10 -27.01 32.99
N LYS A 248 -7.60 -25.80 33.30
CA LYS A 248 -6.76 -24.70 33.83
C LYS A 248 -6.03 -25.10 35.12
N ALA A 249 -6.66 -25.91 35.97
CA ALA A 249 -6.03 -26.43 37.19
C ALA A 249 -5.00 -27.55 36.92
N HIS A 250 -5.19 -28.36 35.87
CA HIS A 250 -4.31 -29.48 35.51
C HIS A 250 -4.10 -29.57 33.98
N PRO A 251 -3.20 -28.75 33.40
CA PRO A 251 -3.03 -28.62 31.95
C PRO A 251 -2.56 -29.89 31.23
N ASP A 252 -2.00 -30.86 31.97
CA ASP A 252 -1.47 -32.12 31.43
C ASP A 252 -2.55 -33.04 30.82
N THR A 253 -3.83 -32.75 31.06
CA THR A 253 -4.94 -33.55 30.52
C THR A 253 -5.43 -32.96 29.20
N SER A 254 -4.87 -33.43 28.08
CA SER A 254 -5.11 -32.85 26.75
C SER A 254 -6.54 -33.01 26.20
N ALA A 255 -7.29 -34.01 26.66
CA ALA A 255 -8.69 -34.21 26.26
C ALA A 255 -9.52 -34.69 27.45
N GLN A 256 -10.67 -34.05 27.67
CA GLN A 256 -11.64 -34.43 28.70
C GLN A 256 -12.94 -34.91 28.04
N LEU A 257 -13.53 -35.95 28.60
CA LEU A 257 -14.89 -36.38 28.24
C LEU A 257 -15.88 -35.54 29.05
N VAL A 258 -16.90 -35.03 28.36
CA VAL A 258 -17.96 -34.19 28.91
C VAL A 258 -19.28 -34.78 28.46
N ASP A 259 -20.08 -35.24 29.43
CA ASP A 259 -21.44 -35.71 29.19
C ASP A 259 -22.40 -34.52 29.22
N ILE A 260 -23.23 -34.39 28.18
CA ILE A 260 -24.28 -33.37 28.17
C ILE A 260 -25.56 -33.94 28.77
N PRO A 261 -26.12 -33.30 29.83
CA PRO A 261 -27.44 -33.64 30.36
C PRO A 261 -28.53 -33.56 29.27
N ASP A 262 -29.54 -34.43 29.34
CA ASP A 262 -30.68 -34.51 28.40
C ASP A 262 -30.39 -34.98 26.95
N THR A 263 -29.14 -35.02 26.48
CA THR A 263 -28.84 -35.39 25.07
C THR A 263 -28.18 -36.76 24.89
N ALA A 264 -27.76 -37.44 25.96
CA ALA A 264 -26.98 -38.70 25.92
C ALA A 264 -25.73 -38.65 25.01
N LEU A 265 -25.27 -37.44 24.67
CA LEU A 265 -24.07 -37.19 23.89
C LEU A 265 -22.85 -37.19 24.81
N GLU A 266 -21.89 -38.04 24.50
CA GLU A 266 -20.56 -38.04 25.13
C GLU A 266 -19.62 -37.24 24.22
N LEU A 267 -19.27 -36.03 24.64
CA LEU A 267 -18.39 -35.15 23.88
C LEU A 267 -16.96 -35.24 24.38
N ARG A 268 -16.02 -35.28 23.44
CA ARG A 268 -14.60 -35.14 23.73
C ARG A 268 -14.18 -33.70 23.49
N VAL A 269 -13.71 -33.03 24.54
CA VAL A 269 -13.25 -31.63 24.48
C VAL A 269 -11.75 -31.58 24.64
N ARG A 270 -11.07 -30.99 23.66
CA ARG A 270 -9.64 -30.69 23.66
C ARG A 270 -9.43 -29.20 23.89
N PHE A 271 -8.60 -28.87 24.85
CA PHE A 271 -8.27 -27.48 25.19
C PHE A 271 -6.88 -27.14 24.66
N THR A 272 -6.71 -25.93 24.14
CA THR A 272 -5.42 -25.42 23.68
C THR A 272 -5.30 -23.97 24.09
N ASP A 273 -4.25 -23.64 24.83
CA ASP A 273 -3.95 -22.26 25.19
C ASP A 273 -3.39 -21.51 23.96
N LEU A 274 -3.98 -20.38 23.61
CA LEU A 274 -3.52 -19.50 22.55
C LEU A 274 -3.03 -18.20 23.16
N PRO A 275 -1.71 -17.96 23.21
CA PRO A 275 -1.15 -16.75 23.81
C PRO A 275 -1.78 -15.50 23.22
N ALA A 276 -2.29 -14.62 24.09
CA ALA A 276 -2.98 -13.37 23.76
C ALA A 276 -4.38 -13.47 23.10
N LEU A 277 -4.89 -14.67 22.82
CA LEU A 277 -6.22 -14.88 22.23
C LEU A 277 -7.18 -15.60 23.19
N GLY A 278 -6.66 -16.29 24.22
CA GLY A 278 -7.44 -17.03 25.22
C GLY A 278 -7.34 -18.54 25.01
N THR A 279 -8.39 -19.29 25.38
CA THR A 279 -8.40 -20.75 25.29
C THR A 279 -9.29 -21.24 24.15
N LEU A 280 -8.74 -22.07 23.26
CA LEU A 280 -9.47 -22.75 22.20
C LEU A 280 -10.00 -24.10 22.68
N LEU A 281 -11.30 -24.31 22.56
CA LEU A 281 -11.99 -25.56 22.80
C LEU A 281 -12.35 -26.20 21.46
N VAL A 282 -11.89 -27.42 21.24
CA VAL A 282 -12.27 -28.25 20.10
C VAL A 282 -13.08 -29.43 20.62
N ILE A 283 -14.30 -29.56 20.12
CA ILE A 283 -15.34 -30.44 20.63
C ILE A 283 -15.67 -31.45 19.52
N GLU A 284 -15.58 -32.73 19.86
CA GLU A 284 -15.80 -33.84 18.94
C GLU A 284 -16.83 -34.80 19.55
N ASP A 285 -17.75 -35.34 18.74
CA ASP A 285 -18.67 -36.39 19.18
C ASP A 285 -17.91 -37.72 19.31
N ASN A 286 -17.77 -38.21 20.56
CA ASN A 286 -17.02 -39.43 20.86
C ASN A 286 -17.74 -40.68 20.33
N ALA A 287 -19.09 -40.67 20.30
CA ALA A 287 -19.88 -41.80 19.85
C ALA A 287 -19.77 -41.99 18.33
N ALA A 288 -19.84 -40.89 17.56
CA ALA A 288 -19.64 -40.92 16.11
C ALA A 288 -18.24 -41.43 15.72
N LEU A 289 -17.20 -40.96 16.42
CA LEU A 289 -15.82 -41.38 16.19
C LEU A 289 -15.62 -42.88 16.50
N SER A 290 -16.17 -43.35 17.62
CA SER A 290 -16.07 -44.75 18.05
C SER A 290 -16.79 -45.69 17.09
N GLN A 291 -17.98 -45.31 16.61
CA GLN A 291 -18.75 -46.07 15.62
C GLN A 291 -18.01 -46.19 14.28
N GLN A 292 -17.37 -45.11 13.82
CA GLN A 292 -16.57 -45.10 12.59
C GLN A 292 -15.33 -46.01 12.70
N ILE A 293 -14.64 -45.99 13.85
CA ILE A 293 -13.52 -46.91 14.14
C ILE A 293 -14.01 -48.36 14.16
N GLN A 294 -15.18 -48.63 14.74
CA GLN A 294 -15.72 -49.98 14.83
C GLN A 294 -16.15 -50.52 13.44
N GLN A 295 -16.71 -49.68 12.58
CA GLN A 295 -16.98 -50.03 11.17
C GLN A 295 -15.70 -50.33 10.39
N LEU A 296 -14.65 -49.52 10.55
CA LEU A 296 -13.35 -49.77 9.93
C LEU A 296 -12.77 -51.10 10.41
N LYS A 297 -12.81 -51.38 11.71
CA LYS A 297 -12.37 -52.67 12.27
C LYS A 297 -13.15 -53.84 11.68
N LEU A 298 -14.47 -53.76 11.59
CA LEU A 298 -15.32 -54.80 11.01
C LEU A 298 -15.06 -55.00 9.51
N SER A 299 -14.85 -53.92 8.76
CA SER A 299 -14.51 -53.97 7.34
C SER A 299 -13.14 -54.60 7.10
N SER A 300 -12.12 -54.19 7.87
CA SER A 300 -10.77 -54.75 7.82
C SER A 300 -10.76 -56.22 8.24
N LEU A 301 -11.50 -56.59 9.28
CA LEU A 301 -11.63 -57.96 9.74
C LEU A 301 -12.34 -58.82 8.68
N GLY A 302 -13.44 -58.34 8.09
CA GLY A 302 -14.14 -59.04 7.01
C GLY A 302 -13.26 -59.29 5.79
N ARG A 303 -12.41 -58.33 5.40
CA ARG A 303 -11.42 -58.51 4.32
C ARG A 303 -10.34 -59.54 4.70
N LEU A 304 -9.87 -59.53 5.93
CA LEU A 304 -8.90 -60.51 6.44
C LEU A 304 -9.49 -61.93 6.51
N THR A 305 -10.71 -62.07 7.03
CA THR A 305 -11.41 -63.36 7.09
C THR A 305 -11.71 -63.91 5.70
N ALA A 306 -12.12 -63.05 4.75
CA ALA A 306 -12.30 -63.46 3.36
C ALA A 306 -10.97 -63.88 2.70
N SER A 307 -9.87 -63.18 2.98
CA SER A 307 -8.53 -63.53 2.48
C SER A 307 -8.02 -64.85 3.07
N ILE A 308 -8.22 -65.09 4.38
CA ILE A 308 -7.82 -66.33 5.05
C ILE A 308 -8.69 -67.49 4.58
N ALA A 309 -10.01 -67.30 4.45
CA ALA A 309 -10.92 -68.31 3.90
C ALA A 309 -10.54 -68.68 2.46
N HIS A 310 -10.10 -67.70 1.65
CA HIS A 310 -9.62 -67.96 0.31
C HIS A 310 -8.31 -68.78 0.31
N GLN A 311 -7.40 -68.55 1.26
CA GLN A 311 -6.15 -69.32 1.40
C GLN A 311 -6.36 -70.72 1.99
N ILE A 312 -7.30 -70.91 2.91
CA ILE A 312 -7.64 -72.24 3.47
C ILE A 312 -8.33 -73.12 2.42
N ARG A 313 -9.11 -72.54 1.51
CA ARG A 313 -9.82 -73.27 0.45
C ARG A 313 -8.91 -73.67 -0.73
N ASN A 314 -7.71 -73.10 -0.82
CA ASN A 314 -6.65 -73.47 -1.77
C ASN A 314 -5.37 -73.86 -1.00
N PRO A 315 -5.36 -74.99 -0.27
CA PRO A 315 -4.10 -75.53 0.20
C PRO A 315 -3.32 -76.06 -1.01
N LEU A 316 -2.05 -75.68 -1.13
CA LEU A 316 -1.10 -76.28 -2.08
C LEU A 316 -1.01 -77.79 -1.88
#